data_AF-A0A7S4VK11-F1
#
_entry.id   AF-A0A7S4VK11-F1
#
_cell.length_a   1.000
_cell.length_b   1.000
_cell.length_c   1.000
_cell.angle_alpha   90.00
_cell.angle_beta   90.00
_cell.angle_gamma   90.00
#
_symmetry.space_group_name_H-M   'P 1'
#
loop_
_entity.id
_entity.type
_entity.pdbx_description
1 polymer ?
#
loop_
_entity_poly.entity_id
_entity_poly.type
_entity_poly.pdbx_seq_one_letter_code
_entity_poly.pdbx_strand_id
1 'polypeptide(L)'
;VNRTMKTAEEWKDSILSETQIDSENDDDETPIIDQVNIISLDDSINIKHAVGTADVICTTTNSTAPLFRGEWVKPGCHINCIGGYTPFMKEVDGTLVNRCKVLMDTREAIYVGDLKHLLTSMEEEQEMSLPFGNVSGLLGDLIAGDISMSGGGGGSSNDILDCTMFKSVGTAIQDIMTANEAVKHAKILGIGQEIDM
;
A
#
# COMPACT_ATOMS: atom_id res chain seq x y z
N VAL A 1 5.13 -15.85 -10.00
CA VAL A 1 4.52 -14.80 -10.86
C VAL A 1 5.44 -14.58 -12.04
N ASN A 2 4.95 -14.72 -13.26
CA ASN A 2 5.72 -14.48 -14.49
C ASN A 2 5.92 -12.96 -14.67
N ARG A 3 6.86 -12.37 -13.93
CA ARG A 3 7.18 -10.94 -14.00
C ARG A 3 8.13 -10.70 -15.17
N THR A 4 7.57 -10.61 -16.37
CA THR A 4 8.32 -10.30 -17.59
C THR A 4 7.89 -8.94 -18.13
N MET A 5 8.77 -8.26 -18.86
CA MET A 5 8.40 -7.03 -19.57
C MET A 5 7.20 -7.26 -20.50
N LYS A 6 7.14 -8.44 -21.13
CA LYS A 6 6.00 -8.81 -21.98
C LYS A 6 4.68 -8.77 -21.21
N THR A 7 4.61 -9.41 -20.05
CA THR A 7 3.40 -9.43 -19.21
C THR A 7 3.04 -8.03 -18.69
N ALA A 8 4.04 -7.19 -18.40
CA ALA A 8 3.81 -5.81 -18.00
C ALA A 8 3.17 -4.98 -19.14
N GLU A 9 3.66 -5.13 -20.38
CA GLU A 9 3.07 -4.46 -21.55
C GLU A 9 1.64 -4.95 -21.81
N GLU A 10 1.38 -6.26 -21.69
CA GLU A 10 0.02 -6.82 -21.80
C GLU A 10 -0.95 -6.21 -20.76
N TRP A 11 -0.50 -6.00 -19.52
CA TRP A 11 -1.31 -5.34 -18.49
C TRP A 11 -1.53 -3.85 -18.75
N LYS A 12 -0.49 -3.15 -19.24
CA LYS A 12 -0.61 -1.75 -19.65
C LYS A 12 -1.68 -1.57 -20.72
N ASP A 13 -1.68 -2.44 -21.74
CA ASP A 13 -2.68 -2.38 -22.80
C ASP A 13 -4.11 -2.63 -22.25
N SER A 14 -4.28 -3.58 -21.33
CA SER A 14 -5.57 -3.84 -20.65
C SER A 14 -6.06 -2.60 -19.90
N ILE A 15 -5.22 -2.01 -19.05
CA ILE A 15 -5.54 -0.86 -18.21
C ILE A 15 -5.97 0.35 -19.06
N LEU A 16 -5.23 0.62 -20.15
CA LEU A 16 -5.55 1.73 -21.06
C LEU A 16 -6.81 1.47 -21.89
N SER A 17 -7.15 0.20 -22.16
CA SER A 17 -8.38 -0.14 -22.89
C SER A 17 -9.63 -0.07 -22.02
N GLU A 18 -9.56 -0.52 -20.76
CA GLU A 18 -10.67 -0.51 -19.81
C GLU A 18 -11.11 0.93 -19.47
N THR A 19 -10.15 1.84 -19.33
CA THR A 19 -10.43 3.26 -19.03
C THR A 19 -11.05 4.05 -20.18
N GLN A 20 -11.00 3.55 -21.42
CA GLN A 20 -11.65 4.19 -22.57
C GLN A 20 -13.12 3.76 -22.72
N ILE A 21 -13.50 2.59 -22.21
CA ILE A 21 -14.83 1.98 -22.42
C ILE A 21 -15.90 2.65 -21.54
N ASP A 22 -15.57 3.12 -20.35
CA ASP A 22 -16.53 3.69 -19.40
C ASP A 22 -16.77 5.22 -19.56
N SER A 23 -16.23 5.84 -20.61
CA SER A 23 -16.45 7.27 -20.90
C SER A 23 -17.79 7.59 -21.59
N GLU A 24 -18.60 6.58 -21.96
CA GLU A 24 -19.90 6.76 -22.61
C GLU A 24 -21.10 6.81 -21.64
N ASN A 25 -20.90 6.56 -20.34
CA ASN A 25 -21.93 6.74 -19.30
C ASN A 25 -21.60 7.95 -18.42
N ASP A 26 -22.30 9.06 -18.64
CA ASP A 26 -22.06 10.41 -18.08
C ASP A 26 -22.27 10.55 -16.55
N ASP A 27 -22.47 9.43 -15.82
CA ASP A 27 -22.86 9.42 -14.40
C ASP A 27 -21.79 8.84 -13.44
N ASP A 28 -20.71 8.22 -13.93
CA ASP A 28 -19.61 7.74 -13.09
C ASP A 28 -18.30 8.47 -13.45
N GLU A 29 -17.68 9.15 -12.48
CA GLU A 29 -16.36 9.78 -12.60
C GLU A 29 -15.27 8.71 -12.67
N THR A 30 -15.27 7.88 -13.72
CA THR A 30 -14.26 6.84 -13.90
C THR A 30 -12.91 7.53 -14.11
N PRO A 31 -11.89 7.24 -13.28
CA PRO A 31 -10.59 7.90 -13.40
C PRO A 31 -9.98 7.62 -14.78
N ILE A 32 -9.76 8.68 -15.55
CA ILE A 32 -9.07 8.57 -16.84
C ILE A 32 -7.59 8.31 -16.55
N ILE A 33 -7.08 7.15 -16.97
CA ILE A 33 -5.66 6.85 -16.93
C ILE A 33 -5.04 7.36 -18.25
N ASP A 34 -4.45 8.55 -18.19
CA ASP A 34 -3.83 9.17 -19.36
C ASP A 34 -2.56 8.45 -19.85
N GLN A 35 -1.82 7.83 -18.93
CA GLN A 35 -0.53 7.21 -19.24
C GLN A 35 -0.18 6.08 -18.29
N VAL A 36 0.48 5.05 -18.85
CA VAL A 36 1.12 3.97 -18.10
C VAL A 36 2.55 3.79 -18.61
N ASN A 37 3.50 4.00 -17.71
CA ASN A 37 4.93 3.84 -17.96
C ASN A 37 5.45 2.59 -17.25
N ILE A 38 6.08 1.69 -17.99
CA ILE A 38 6.71 0.49 -17.43
C ILE A 38 8.19 0.77 -17.27
N ILE A 39 8.68 0.63 -16.05
CA ILE A 39 10.08 0.86 -15.69
C ILE A 39 10.64 -0.46 -15.17
N SER A 40 11.73 -0.92 -15.77
CA SER A 40 12.44 -2.10 -15.29
C SER A 40 13.19 -1.78 -14.00
N LEU A 41 13.25 -2.73 -13.06
CA LEU A 41 13.86 -2.51 -11.74
C LEU A 41 15.39 -2.31 -11.79
N ASP A 42 16.04 -2.63 -12.91
CA ASP A 42 17.45 -2.31 -13.16
C ASP A 42 17.67 -0.89 -13.71
N ASP A 43 16.62 -0.17 -14.11
CA ASP A 43 16.67 1.20 -14.58
C ASP A 43 16.56 2.20 -13.41
N SER A 44 17.65 2.32 -12.67
CA SER A 44 17.73 3.21 -11.50
C SER A 44 17.44 4.69 -11.80
N ILE A 45 17.67 5.15 -13.04
CA ILE A 45 17.46 6.55 -13.43
C ILE A 45 15.96 6.83 -13.50
N ASN A 46 15.22 5.99 -14.23
CA ASN A 46 13.78 6.15 -14.36
C ASN A 46 13.03 5.82 -13.07
N ILE A 47 13.51 4.85 -12.28
CA ILE A 47 12.96 4.59 -10.93
C ILE A 47 13.10 5.83 -10.06
N LYS A 48 14.31 6.41 -9.99
CA LYS A 48 14.56 7.62 -9.20
C LYS A 48 13.67 8.78 -9.63
N HIS A 49 13.48 8.96 -10.93
CA HIS A 49 12.56 9.99 -11.45
C HIS A 49 11.12 9.71 -11.01
N ALA A 50 10.62 8.48 -11.22
CA ALA A 50 9.25 8.10 -10.88
C ALA A 50 8.92 8.31 -9.40
N VAL A 51 9.75 7.79 -8.49
CA VAL A 51 9.53 7.93 -7.04
C VAL A 51 9.79 9.36 -6.53
N GLY A 52 10.61 10.14 -7.26
CA GLY A 52 10.87 11.54 -6.97
C GLY A 52 9.74 12.48 -7.40
N THR A 53 8.78 12.02 -8.20
CA THR A 53 7.64 12.82 -8.65
C THR A 53 6.29 12.29 -8.17
N ALA A 54 6.20 11.03 -7.73
CA ALA A 54 4.95 10.40 -7.30
C ALA A 54 4.36 11.04 -6.02
N ASP A 55 3.07 11.36 -6.04
CA ASP A 55 2.31 11.73 -4.82
C ASP A 55 1.94 10.50 -3.99
N VAL A 56 1.71 9.37 -4.67
CA VAL A 56 1.39 8.08 -4.05
C VAL A 56 2.26 7.00 -4.67
N ILE A 57 2.86 6.16 -3.83
CA ILE A 57 3.61 4.97 -4.23
C ILE A 57 2.95 3.73 -3.63
N CYS A 58 2.64 2.74 -4.45
CA CYS A 58 2.12 1.45 -4.00
C CYS A 58 3.15 0.36 -4.27
N THR A 59 3.53 -0.38 -3.22
CA THR A 59 4.40 -1.56 -3.32
C THR A 59 3.57 -2.81 -3.03
N THR A 60 3.52 -3.72 -4.01
CA THR A 60 2.71 -4.96 -3.98
C THR A 60 3.54 -6.15 -4.47
N THR A 61 4.73 -6.29 -3.90
CA THR A 61 5.78 -7.22 -4.32
C THR A 61 6.15 -8.18 -3.20
N ASN A 62 6.68 -9.34 -3.58
CA ASN A 62 7.28 -10.30 -2.65
C ASN A 62 8.80 -10.07 -2.52
N SER A 63 9.26 -8.83 -2.65
CA SER A 63 10.69 -8.52 -2.62
C SER A 63 11.27 -8.83 -1.24
N THR A 64 12.55 -9.22 -1.21
CA THR A 64 13.34 -9.39 0.02
C THR A 64 14.42 -8.32 0.16
N ALA A 65 14.44 -7.35 -0.76
CA ALA A 65 15.33 -6.21 -0.76
C ALA A 65 14.57 -4.95 -1.22
N PRO A 66 14.94 -3.75 -0.71
CA PRO A 66 14.30 -2.50 -1.12
C PRO A 66 14.26 -2.33 -2.64
N LEU A 67 13.10 -1.96 -3.17
CA LEU A 67 12.88 -1.74 -4.62
C LEU A 67 13.58 -0.48 -5.13
N PHE A 68 13.75 0.51 -4.25
CA PHE A 68 14.39 1.79 -4.52
C PHE A 68 14.94 2.39 -3.23
N ARG A 69 15.77 3.42 -3.35
CA ARG A 69 16.33 4.12 -2.18
C ARG A 69 15.29 5.09 -1.63
N GLY A 70 15.05 5.03 -0.33
CA GLY A 70 14.08 5.88 0.36
C GLY A 70 14.39 7.37 0.26
N GLU A 71 15.66 7.74 0.09
CA GLU A 71 16.12 9.12 -0.12
C GLU A 71 15.63 9.71 -1.46
N TRP A 72 15.21 8.88 -2.43
CA TRP A 72 14.72 9.35 -3.72
C TRP A 72 13.26 9.81 -3.67
N VAL A 73 12.52 9.40 -2.65
CA VAL A 73 11.09 9.71 -2.50
C VAL A 73 10.91 11.17 -2.10
N LYS A 74 10.02 11.87 -2.81
CA LYS A 74 9.72 13.28 -2.53
C LYS A 74 9.03 13.46 -1.16
N PRO A 75 9.28 14.56 -0.44
CA PRO A 75 8.48 14.94 0.72
C PRO A 75 6.99 15.06 0.36
N GLY A 76 6.12 14.69 1.29
CA GLY A 76 4.66 14.69 1.14
C GLY A 76 4.10 13.46 0.44
N CYS A 77 4.94 12.51 -0.02
CA CYS A 77 4.47 11.28 -0.64
C CYS A 77 3.73 10.39 0.37
N HIS A 78 2.63 9.77 -0.09
CA HIS A 78 1.99 8.66 0.62
C HIS A 78 2.47 7.33 0.07
N ILE A 79 2.76 6.36 0.95
CA ILE A 79 3.28 5.05 0.56
C ILE A 79 2.35 3.95 1.08
N ASN A 80 1.85 3.11 0.18
CA ASN A 80 1.13 1.88 0.49
C ASN A 80 2.07 0.68 0.40
N CYS A 81 2.43 0.08 1.53
CA CYS A 81 3.28 -1.09 1.62
C CYS A 81 2.47 -2.36 1.88
N ILE A 82 2.14 -3.11 0.82
CA ILE A 82 1.17 -4.21 0.86
C ILE A 82 1.84 -5.58 0.79
N GLY A 83 2.89 -5.71 -0.02
CA GLY A 83 3.47 -7.01 -0.37
C GLY A 83 4.31 -7.66 0.73
N GLY A 84 4.90 -6.87 1.63
CA GLY A 84 5.75 -7.40 2.71
C GLY A 84 4.97 -7.94 3.92
N TYR A 85 4.52 -9.20 3.87
CA TYR A 85 3.76 -9.84 4.98
C TYR A 85 4.54 -10.93 5.75
N THR A 86 5.77 -11.23 5.36
CA THR A 86 6.64 -12.17 6.08
C THR A 86 7.84 -11.45 6.71
N PRO A 87 8.50 -12.03 7.74
CA PRO A 87 9.64 -11.39 8.41
C PRO A 87 10.87 -11.11 7.51
N PHE A 88 10.97 -11.76 6.35
CA PHE A 88 12.12 -11.63 5.44
C PHE A 88 11.81 -10.76 4.21
N MET A 89 10.54 -10.44 3.98
CA MET A 89 10.16 -9.57 2.89
C MET A 89 10.49 -8.12 3.23
N LYS A 90 10.85 -7.37 2.20
CA LYS A 90 11.21 -5.96 2.30
C LYS A 90 11.03 -5.32 0.94
N GLU A 91 10.13 -4.35 0.85
CA GLU A 91 9.84 -3.59 -0.36
C GLU A 91 10.50 -2.21 -0.30
N VAL A 92 10.63 -1.63 0.90
CA VAL A 92 11.24 -0.32 1.11
C VAL A 92 12.38 -0.38 2.14
N ASP A 93 13.29 0.59 2.09
CA ASP A 93 14.38 0.68 3.05
C ASP A 93 13.96 1.38 4.36
N GLY A 94 14.80 1.25 5.40
CA GLY A 94 14.53 1.88 6.69
C GLY A 94 14.63 3.41 6.63
N THR A 95 15.35 3.97 5.65
CA THR A 95 15.38 5.42 5.44
C THR A 95 14.00 5.95 5.11
N LEU A 96 13.26 5.28 4.22
CA LEU A 96 11.89 5.67 3.90
C LEU A 96 10.96 5.47 5.09
N VAL A 97 11.04 4.32 5.77
CA VAL A 97 10.17 4.07 6.93
C VAL A 97 10.37 5.15 7.99
N ASN A 98 11.61 5.49 8.35
CA ASN A 98 11.92 6.52 9.36
C ASN A 98 11.44 7.93 8.98
N ARG A 99 11.18 8.20 7.70
CA ARG A 99 10.60 9.45 7.20
C ARG A 99 9.06 9.45 7.22
N CYS A 100 8.44 8.31 7.45
CA CYS A 100 7.00 8.17 7.35
C CYS A 100 6.32 8.24 8.72
N LYS A 101 5.19 8.93 8.79
CA LYS A 101 4.17 8.68 9.81
C LYS A 101 3.36 7.46 9.40
N VAL A 102 3.42 6.37 10.18
CA VAL A 102 2.94 5.04 9.77
C VAL A 102 1.58 4.71 10.39
N LEU A 103 0.67 4.16 9.58
CA LEU A 103 -0.55 3.48 9.99
C LEU A 103 -0.47 2.00 9.57
N MET A 104 -1.14 1.14 10.33
CA MET A 104 -1.19 -0.30 10.06
C MET A 104 -2.63 -0.79 9.96
N ASP A 105 -2.86 -1.89 9.24
CA ASP A 105 -4.16 -2.57 9.26
C ASP A 105 -4.36 -3.42 10.52
N THR A 106 -3.29 -4.06 11.00
CA THR A 106 -3.28 -4.83 12.24
C THR A 106 -2.05 -4.56 13.09
N ARG A 107 -2.07 -5.03 14.34
CA ARG A 107 -0.89 -4.94 15.23
C ARG A 107 0.24 -5.83 14.74
N GLU A 108 -0.06 -6.95 14.09
CA GLU A 108 0.92 -7.92 13.59
C GLU A 108 1.85 -7.32 12.51
N ALA A 109 1.38 -6.29 11.78
CA ALA A 109 2.13 -5.64 10.73
C ALA A 109 3.50 -5.09 11.18
N ILE A 110 3.66 -4.76 12.46
CA ILE A 110 4.91 -4.22 12.99
C ILE A 110 6.04 -5.26 13.10
N TYR A 111 5.68 -6.55 13.22
CA TYR A 111 6.65 -7.63 13.42
C TYR A 111 7.14 -8.25 12.11
N VAL A 112 6.67 -7.77 10.96
CA VAL A 112 6.96 -8.34 9.65
C VAL A 112 7.34 -7.27 8.62
N GLY A 113 7.85 -7.74 7.48
CA GLY A 113 8.02 -6.89 6.31
C GLY A 113 8.91 -5.67 6.54
N ASP A 114 8.42 -4.54 6.04
CA ASP A 114 9.11 -3.27 6.01
C ASP A 114 9.33 -2.66 7.41
N LEU A 115 8.43 -2.96 8.37
CA LEU A 115 8.45 -2.35 9.71
C LEU A 115 9.32 -3.11 10.71
N LYS A 116 9.68 -4.36 10.41
CA LYS A 116 10.42 -5.21 11.36
C LYS A 116 11.69 -4.57 11.94
N HIS A 117 12.39 -3.76 11.13
CA HIS A 117 13.62 -3.08 11.57
C HIS A 117 13.40 -2.01 12.65
N LEU A 118 12.15 -1.62 12.93
CA LEU A 118 11.80 -0.71 14.02
C LEU A 118 11.91 -1.40 15.40
N LEU A 119 11.95 -2.73 15.43
CA LEU A 119 11.95 -3.50 16.67
C LEU A 119 13.34 -3.95 17.08
N THR A 120 13.60 -3.82 18.36
CA THR A 120 14.67 -4.54 19.05
C THR A 120 14.19 -5.95 19.42
N SER A 121 15.14 -6.84 19.70
CA SER A 121 14.83 -8.22 20.11
C SER A 121 14.00 -8.32 21.39
N MET A 122 13.96 -7.28 22.22
CA MET A 122 13.13 -7.25 23.44
C MET A 122 11.67 -6.86 23.16
N GLU A 123 11.43 -6.07 22.11
CA GLU A 123 10.10 -5.59 21.73
C GLU A 123 9.32 -6.62 20.92
N GLU A 124 10.00 -7.57 20.28
CA GLU A 124 9.35 -8.69 19.58
C GLU A 124 8.58 -9.64 20.53
N GLU A 125 8.92 -9.65 21.83
CA GLU A 125 8.35 -10.58 22.83
C GLU A 125 7.18 -9.97 23.63
N GLN A 126 6.84 -8.70 23.42
CA GLN A 126 5.81 -8.00 24.18
C GLN A 126 4.70 -7.45 23.28
N GLU A 127 3.47 -7.44 23.81
CA GLU A 127 2.36 -6.73 23.18
C GLU A 127 2.65 -5.22 23.22
N MET A 128 2.71 -4.62 22.03
CA MET A 128 3.19 -3.25 21.89
C MET A 128 2.06 -2.23 22.07
N SER A 129 2.29 -1.23 22.91
CA SER A 129 1.41 -0.07 23.01
C SER A 129 1.61 0.87 21.82
N LEU A 130 0.52 1.41 21.29
CA LEU A 130 0.55 2.43 20.24
C LEU A 130 0.23 3.81 20.84
N PRO A 131 0.86 4.90 20.35
CA PRO A 131 1.86 4.95 19.28
C PRO A 131 3.23 4.38 19.69
N PHE A 132 4.02 3.92 18.71
CA PHE A 132 5.39 3.41 18.90
C PHE A 132 6.33 4.01 17.85
N GLY A 133 7.35 4.75 18.28
CA GLY A 133 8.24 5.45 17.36
C GLY A 133 7.46 6.36 16.40
N ASN A 134 7.55 6.11 15.10
CA ASN A 134 6.80 6.80 14.05
C ASN A 134 5.49 6.10 13.65
N VAL A 135 5.15 4.98 14.29
CA VAL A 135 3.89 4.25 14.11
C VAL A 135 2.81 4.90 14.97
N SER A 136 1.82 5.47 14.28
CA SER A 136 0.77 6.27 14.91
C SER A 136 -0.38 5.43 15.47
N GLY A 137 -0.71 4.32 14.82
CA GLY A 137 -1.84 3.49 15.25
C GLY A 137 -2.39 2.61 14.14
N LEU A 138 -3.60 2.08 14.35
CA LEU A 138 -4.32 1.30 13.36
C LEU A 138 -5.16 2.22 12.46
N LEU A 139 -5.36 1.80 11.20
CA LEU A 139 -6.24 2.49 10.25
C LEU A 139 -7.68 2.57 10.78
N GLY A 140 -8.15 1.53 11.47
CA GLY A 140 -9.47 1.53 12.10
C GLY A 140 -9.63 2.63 13.15
N ASP A 141 -8.62 2.85 13.98
CA ASP A 141 -8.63 3.90 15.02
C ASP A 141 -8.67 5.29 14.37
N LEU A 142 -7.98 5.48 13.24
CA LEU A 142 -8.03 6.75 12.50
C LEU A 142 -9.42 7.00 11.91
N ILE A 143 -10.03 5.98 11.31
CA ILE A 143 -11.37 6.07 10.72
C ILE A 143 -12.43 6.35 11.79
N ALA A 144 -12.28 5.74 12.98
CA ALA A 144 -13.15 5.98 14.12
C ALA A 144 -12.99 7.39 14.75
N GLY A 145 -11.89 8.08 14.44
CA GLY A 145 -11.54 9.38 15.03
C GLY A 145 -10.84 9.27 16.38
N ASP A 146 -10.40 8.07 16.78
CA ASP A 146 -9.69 7.82 18.04
C ASP A 146 -8.23 8.33 17.98
N ILE A 147 -7.65 8.40 16.78
CA ILE A 147 -6.34 8.99 16.53
C ILE A 147 -6.39 10.05 15.42
N SER A 148 -5.44 10.98 15.42
CA SER A 148 -5.31 12.02 14.39
C SER A 148 -3.94 12.02 13.73
N MET A 149 -3.94 12.12 12.40
CA MET A 149 -2.74 12.23 11.58
C MET A 149 -2.41 13.69 11.26
N SER A 150 -2.19 14.54 12.28
CA SER A 150 -1.66 15.89 12.03
C SER A 150 -0.16 15.86 11.71
N GLY A 151 0.30 16.68 10.75
CA GLY A 151 1.72 16.94 10.48
C GLY A 151 2.44 16.04 9.48
N GLY A 152 1.81 14.99 8.93
CA GLY A 152 2.51 13.98 8.09
C GLY A 152 2.52 14.24 6.57
N GLY A 153 1.89 15.31 6.06
CA GLY A 153 1.77 15.56 4.61
C GLY A 153 1.87 17.03 4.21
N GLY A 154 2.23 17.91 5.16
CA GLY A 154 2.20 19.37 5.01
C GLY A 154 3.59 20.01 4.92
N GLY A 155 4.50 19.41 4.17
CA GLY A 155 5.69 20.03 3.56
C GLY A 155 6.34 21.25 4.21
N SER A 156 6.78 21.17 5.47
CA SER A 156 7.94 21.96 5.90
C SER A 156 9.17 21.06 5.80
N SER A 157 10.20 21.49 5.07
CA SER A 157 11.46 20.74 4.87
C SER A 157 12.25 20.44 6.16
N ASN A 158 11.72 20.84 7.32
CA ASN A 158 12.31 20.65 8.64
C ASN A 158 11.62 19.56 9.47
N ASP A 159 10.50 18.97 9.00
CA ASP A 159 9.88 17.84 9.69
C ASP A 159 10.63 16.54 9.37
N ILE A 160 10.96 15.78 10.42
CA ILE A 160 11.67 14.49 10.30
C ILE A 160 10.75 13.44 9.66
N LEU A 161 9.43 13.57 9.87
CA LEU A 161 8.40 12.70 9.30
C LEU A 161 7.68 13.43 8.15
N ASP A 162 8.35 13.53 7.01
CA ASP A 162 7.88 14.28 5.85
C ASP A 162 7.01 13.46 4.88
N CYS A 163 6.79 12.16 5.13
CA CYS A 163 5.93 11.27 4.35
C CYS A 163 4.86 10.59 5.22
N THR A 164 3.89 9.93 4.58
CA THR A 164 2.96 9.01 5.26
C THR A 164 3.06 7.60 4.70
N MET A 165 2.82 6.60 5.54
CA MET A 165 2.84 5.20 5.13
C MET A 165 1.64 4.46 5.69
N PHE A 166 1.01 3.65 4.85
CA PHE A 166 0.10 2.60 5.28
C PHE A 166 0.76 1.24 5.04
N LYS A 167 0.95 0.47 6.12
CA LYS A 167 1.46 -0.90 6.06
C LYS A 167 0.29 -1.87 6.21
N SER A 168 0.15 -2.77 5.25
CA SER A 168 -0.85 -3.84 5.30
C SER A 168 -0.21 -5.21 5.29
N VAL A 169 -0.81 -6.13 6.05
CA VAL A 169 -0.51 -7.58 6.03
C VAL A 169 -1.76 -8.44 5.79
N GLY A 170 -2.94 -7.82 5.77
CA GLY A 170 -4.22 -8.46 5.53
C GLY A 170 -4.96 -8.82 6.81
N THR A 171 -6.29 -8.60 6.81
CA THR A 171 -7.14 -8.87 7.97
C THR A 171 -8.30 -9.77 7.57
N ALA A 172 -8.64 -10.76 8.39
CA ALA A 172 -9.76 -11.66 8.09
C ALA A 172 -11.11 -10.93 8.02
N ILE A 173 -11.25 -9.79 8.71
CA ILE A 173 -12.48 -8.99 8.68
C ILE A 173 -12.72 -8.37 7.29
N GLN A 174 -11.68 -7.96 6.57
CA GLN A 174 -11.80 -7.45 5.20
C GLN A 174 -12.33 -8.53 4.25
N ASP A 175 -11.84 -9.76 4.37
CA ASP A 175 -12.29 -10.90 3.56
C ASP A 175 -13.75 -11.24 3.83
N ILE A 176 -14.12 -11.35 5.12
CA ILE A 176 -15.50 -11.69 5.53
C ILE A 176 -16.49 -10.63 5.06
N MET A 177 -16.16 -9.35 5.21
CA MET A 177 -17.05 -8.25 4.76
C MET A 177 -17.19 -8.24 3.25
N THR A 178 -16.10 -8.43 2.51
CA THR A 178 -16.12 -8.52 1.03
C THR A 178 -16.94 -9.71 0.57
N ALA A 179 -16.75 -10.90 1.17
CA ALA A 179 -17.50 -12.10 0.85
C ALA A 179 -19.00 -11.94 1.15
N ASN A 180 -19.34 -11.32 2.28
CA ASN A 180 -20.72 -11.04 2.64
C ASN A 180 -21.41 -10.13 1.62
N GLU A 181 -20.75 -9.05 1.18
CA GLU A 181 -21.31 -8.19 0.12
C GLU A 181 -21.40 -8.89 -1.22
N ALA A 182 -20.41 -9.68 -1.62
CA ALA A 182 -20.46 -10.47 -2.83
C ALA A 182 -21.65 -11.46 -2.82
N VAL A 183 -21.89 -12.16 -1.72
CA VAL A 183 -23.02 -13.09 -1.56
C VAL A 183 -24.37 -12.36 -1.61
N LYS A 184 -24.50 -11.19 -0.97
CA LYS A 184 -25.73 -10.38 -1.04
C LYS A 184 -26.06 -9.98 -2.47
N HIS A 185 -25.07 -9.48 -3.22
CA HIS A 185 -25.28 -9.08 -4.61
C HIS A 185 -25.55 -10.27 -5.52
N ALA A 186 -24.87 -11.40 -5.30
CA ALA A 186 -25.12 -12.64 -6.03
C ALA A 186 -26.59 -13.09 -5.89
N LYS A 187 -27.17 -13.02 -4.69
CA LYS A 187 -28.60 -13.31 -4.46
C LYS A 187 -29.53 -12.37 -5.21
N ILE A 188 -29.24 -11.06 -5.22
CA ILE A 188 -30.04 -10.06 -5.95
C ILE A 188 -30.01 -10.32 -7.45
N LEU A 189 -28.84 -10.68 -7.99
CA LEU A 189 -28.62 -10.90 -9.42
C LEU A 189 -28.98 -12.32 -9.88
N GLY A 190 -29.34 -13.22 -8.96
CA GLY A 190 -29.60 -14.63 -9.28
C GLY A 190 -28.35 -15.39 -9.75
N ILE A 191 -27.17 -14.99 -9.29
CA ILE A 191 -25.87 -15.61 -9.60
C ILE A 191 -25.50 -16.59 -8.48
N GLY A 192 -25.02 -17.78 -8.84
CA GLY A 192 -24.56 -18.80 -7.89
C GLY A 192 -25.54 -19.95 -7.72
N GLN A 193 -25.29 -20.81 -6.71
CA GLN A 193 -26.07 -22.01 -6.44
C GLN A 193 -26.25 -22.20 -4.93
N GLU A 194 -27.45 -22.57 -4.50
CA GLU A 194 -27.71 -23.02 -3.13
C GLU A 194 -27.43 -24.53 -3.02
N ILE A 195 -26.68 -24.92 -1.99
CA ILE A 195 -26.35 -26.32 -1.69
C ILE A 195 -26.89 -26.62 -0.29
N ASP A 196 -27.72 -27.66 -0.19
CA ASP A 196 -28.17 -28.20 1.09
C ASP A 196 -27.04 -29.07 1.68
N MET A 197 -26.61 -28.75 2.91
CA MET A 197 -25.46 -29.37 3.57
C MET A 197 -25.88 -30.11 4.84
#